data_AF-A0A973WVQ6-F1
#
_entry.id   AF-A0A973WVQ6-F1
#
_cell.length_a   1.000
_cell.length_b   1.000
_cell.length_c   1.000
_cell.angle_alpha   90.00
_cell.angle_beta   90.00
_cell.angle_gamma   90.00
#
_symmetry.space_group_name_H-M   'P 1'
#
loop_
_entity.id
_entity.type
_entity.pdbx_description
1 polymer ?
#
loop_
_entity_poly.entity_id
_entity_poly.type
_entity_poly.pdbx_seq_one_letter_code
_entity_poly.pdbx_strand_id
1 'polypeptide(L)'
;ENEGGRLSPEQCQALNDAVQANAAADRRLQNFEQFRSQLRATDDNGDLYQRLGQWDRTGQFGWLFGGKGRDPLYFDSRVTAFDLTELFDNKAIRTAWLSYVFRRVERLVEDEAPTLLVVDEAWKLLDDPYFERRLKDWMLTMRKKNVAVVLMTQRVSHIANSAAGNAILESAVTRLMYPSTSNTEAELAPLNLTAPEGVFLQMSNVGNHLVLFKSGDDSVVLDFALGALGKGIDVLGGGRGNKAPSTWRDTPDFQMKMLQ
;
A
#
# COMPACT_ATOMS: atom_id res chain seq x y z
N GLU A 1 -12.78 8.36 -13.72
CA GLU A 1 -13.99 7.83 -14.36
C GLU A 1 -13.75 6.35 -14.62
N ASN A 2 -14.56 5.48 -14.05
CA ASN A 2 -14.47 4.03 -14.29
C ASN A 2 -15.41 3.71 -15.45
N GLU A 3 -14.96 2.86 -16.38
CA GLU A 3 -15.55 2.60 -17.72
C GLU A 3 -17.00 2.05 -17.75
N GLY A 4 -17.67 1.96 -16.61
CA GLY A 4 -19.07 1.62 -16.51
C GLY A 4 -19.78 2.65 -15.65
N GLY A 5 -20.83 3.28 -16.19
CA GLY A 5 -21.66 4.24 -15.46
C GLY A 5 -22.18 3.69 -14.13
N ARG A 6 -22.75 4.57 -13.30
CA ARG A 6 -23.27 4.21 -11.97
C ARG A 6 -24.23 3.01 -12.05
N LEU A 7 -24.04 2.05 -11.14
CA LEU A 7 -24.88 0.85 -11.08
C LEU A 7 -26.33 1.20 -10.77
N SER A 8 -27.28 0.52 -11.43
CA SER A 8 -28.70 0.61 -11.09
C SER A 8 -28.99 -0.07 -9.73
N PRO A 9 -30.16 0.19 -9.11
CA PRO A 9 -30.60 -0.55 -7.94
C PRO A 9 -30.70 -2.07 -8.20
N GLU A 10 -31.20 -2.50 -9.37
CA GLU A 10 -31.27 -3.93 -9.69
C GLU A 10 -29.87 -4.54 -9.81
N GLN A 11 -28.92 -3.83 -10.44
CA GLN A 11 -27.54 -4.28 -10.56
C GLN A 11 -26.85 -4.40 -9.18
N CYS A 12 -27.08 -3.44 -8.29
CA CYS A 12 -26.58 -3.50 -6.91
C CYS A 12 -27.13 -4.72 -6.16
N GLN A 13 -28.43 -4.99 -6.30
CA GLN A 13 -29.08 -6.14 -5.68
C GLN A 13 -28.53 -7.46 -6.23
N ALA A 14 -28.42 -7.60 -7.55
CA ALA A 14 -27.87 -8.77 -8.21
C ALA A 14 -26.42 -9.07 -7.79
N LEU A 15 -25.58 -8.04 -7.65
CA LEU A 15 -24.22 -8.19 -7.12
C LEU A 15 -24.22 -8.70 -5.68
N ASN A 16 -25.06 -8.15 -4.81
CA ASN A 16 -25.15 -8.60 -3.42
C ASN A 16 -25.60 -10.06 -3.33
N ASP A 17 -26.64 -10.44 -4.10
CA ASP A 17 -27.15 -11.81 -4.15
C ASP A 17 -26.08 -12.78 -4.67
N ALA A 18 -25.34 -12.39 -5.72
CA ALA A 18 -24.24 -13.17 -6.25
C ALA A 18 -23.08 -13.33 -5.24
N VAL A 19 -22.78 -12.29 -4.45
CA VAL A 19 -21.77 -12.37 -3.40
C VAL A 19 -22.19 -13.37 -2.31
N GLN A 20 -23.45 -13.31 -1.87
CA GLN A 20 -23.98 -14.21 -0.84
C GLN A 20 -24.02 -15.67 -1.32
N ALA A 21 -24.54 -15.89 -2.52
CA ALA A 21 -24.60 -17.23 -3.10
C ALA A 21 -23.19 -17.80 -3.36
N ASN A 22 -22.24 -16.98 -3.82
CA ASN A 22 -20.84 -17.41 -3.93
C ASN A 22 -20.22 -17.73 -2.56
N ALA A 23 -20.50 -16.95 -1.52
CA ALA A 23 -19.99 -17.21 -0.17
C ALA A 23 -20.55 -18.50 0.45
N ALA A 24 -21.80 -18.86 0.13
CA ALA A 24 -22.47 -20.06 0.61
C ALA A 24 -22.18 -21.32 -0.23
N ALA A 25 -21.61 -21.19 -1.42
CA ALA A 25 -21.31 -22.30 -2.32
C ALA A 25 -20.19 -23.21 -1.77
N ASP A 26 -20.12 -24.46 -2.27
CA ASP A 26 -18.98 -25.35 -2.02
C ASP A 26 -17.67 -24.65 -2.41
N ARG A 27 -16.60 -24.88 -1.65
CA ARG A 27 -15.32 -24.19 -1.81
C ARG A 27 -14.72 -24.30 -3.21
N ARG A 28 -15.06 -25.35 -3.98
CA ARG A 28 -14.63 -25.51 -5.38
C ARG A 28 -15.33 -24.54 -6.34
N LEU A 29 -16.51 -24.07 -5.97
CA LEU A 29 -17.34 -23.13 -6.74
C LEU A 29 -17.15 -21.68 -6.32
N GLN A 30 -16.43 -21.41 -5.22
CA GLN A 30 -16.10 -20.05 -4.75
C GLN A 30 -15.02 -19.41 -5.62
N ASN A 31 -15.33 -19.12 -6.87
CA ASN A 31 -14.40 -18.57 -7.85
C ASN A 31 -15.07 -17.52 -8.74
N PHE A 32 -14.26 -16.72 -9.42
CA PHE A 32 -14.76 -15.57 -10.18
C PHE A 32 -15.64 -15.98 -11.38
N GLU A 33 -15.34 -17.11 -12.02
CA GLU A 33 -16.12 -17.65 -13.15
C GLU A 33 -17.56 -17.97 -12.69
N GLN A 34 -17.70 -18.67 -11.56
CA GLN A 34 -19.01 -19.01 -11.00
C GLN A 34 -19.75 -17.77 -10.48
N PHE A 35 -19.05 -16.85 -9.79
CA PHE A 35 -19.60 -15.58 -9.36
C PHE A 35 -20.19 -14.79 -10.54
N ARG A 36 -19.42 -14.62 -11.63
CA ARG A 36 -19.86 -13.92 -12.83
C ARG A 36 -21.07 -14.61 -13.47
N SER A 37 -21.10 -15.94 -13.48
CA SER A 37 -22.17 -16.71 -14.12
C SER A 37 -23.56 -16.42 -13.53
N GLN A 38 -23.63 -16.12 -12.23
CA GLN A 38 -24.87 -15.80 -11.51
C GLN A 38 -25.51 -14.50 -12.00
N LEU A 39 -24.71 -13.60 -12.58
CA LEU A 39 -25.18 -12.30 -13.05
C LEU A 39 -25.81 -12.37 -14.45
N ARG A 40 -25.78 -13.53 -15.13
CA ARG A 40 -26.41 -13.71 -16.46
C ARG A 40 -27.93 -13.51 -16.44
N ALA A 41 -28.57 -13.79 -15.30
CA ALA A 41 -30.02 -13.68 -15.14
C ALA A 41 -30.46 -12.29 -14.69
N THR A 42 -29.53 -11.34 -14.51
CA THR A 42 -29.85 -9.96 -14.17
C THR A 42 -30.63 -9.31 -15.32
N ASP A 43 -31.71 -8.62 -15.00
CA ASP A 43 -32.50 -7.85 -15.97
C ASP A 43 -31.81 -6.50 -16.30
N ASP A 44 -30.57 -6.58 -16.80
CA ASP A 44 -29.74 -5.43 -17.16
C ASP A 44 -29.18 -5.52 -18.58
N ASN A 45 -29.84 -6.31 -19.44
CA ASN A 45 -29.39 -6.64 -20.79
C ASN A 45 -27.97 -7.25 -20.84
N GLY A 46 -27.51 -7.86 -19.74
CA GLY A 46 -26.20 -8.49 -19.63
C GLY A 46 -25.04 -7.52 -19.37
N ASP A 47 -25.32 -6.26 -19.01
CA ASP A 47 -24.32 -5.21 -18.77
C ASP A 47 -23.31 -5.63 -17.67
N LEU A 48 -23.76 -6.03 -16.48
CA LEU A 48 -22.89 -6.51 -15.40
C LEU A 48 -22.04 -7.70 -15.83
N TYR A 49 -22.68 -8.67 -16.51
CA TYR A 49 -22.00 -9.86 -17.00
C TYR A 49 -20.88 -9.51 -17.98
N GLN A 50 -21.09 -8.51 -18.85
CA GLN A 50 -20.09 -8.04 -19.80
C GLN A 50 -18.97 -7.26 -19.10
N ARG A 51 -19.28 -6.30 -18.21
CA ARG A 51 -18.29 -5.49 -17.47
C ARG A 51 -17.32 -6.33 -16.66
N LEU A 52 -17.80 -7.41 -16.03
CA LEU A 52 -16.97 -8.33 -15.25
C LEU A 52 -16.15 -9.28 -16.12
N GLY A 53 -16.40 -9.34 -17.43
CA GLY A 53 -15.74 -10.28 -18.33
C GLY A 53 -14.23 -10.11 -18.46
N GLN A 54 -13.72 -8.90 -18.25
CA GLN A 54 -12.27 -8.64 -18.23
C GLN A 54 -11.54 -9.38 -17.09
N TRP A 55 -12.24 -9.70 -16.00
CA TRP A 55 -11.69 -10.37 -14.82
C TRP A 55 -11.93 -11.89 -14.82
N ASP A 56 -12.75 -12.38 -15.75
CA ASP A 56 -12.98 -13.81 -15.94
C ASP A 56 -11.72 -14.49 -16.52
N ARG A 57 -11.65 -15.81 -16.45
CA ARG A 57 -10.48 -16.61 -16.88
C ARG A 57 -10.00 -16.29 -18.31
N THR A 58 -10.91 -15.93 -19.20
CA THR A 58 -10.61 -15.57 -20.60
C THR A 58 -10.41 -14.07 -20.83
N GLY A 59 -10.62 -13.25 -19.81
CA GLY A 59 -10.43 -11.80 -19.85
C GLY A 59 -8.97 -11.39 -19.65
N GLN A 60 -8.65 -10.15 -20.04
CA GLN A 60 -7.30 -9.60 -19.95
C GLN A 60 -6.69 -9.60 -18.52
N PHE A 61 -7.54 -9.56 -17.49
CA PHE A 61 -7.16 -9.57 -16.08
C PHE A 61 -7.57 -10.87 -15.36
N GLY A 62 -7.90 -11.93 -16.11
CA GLY A 62 -8.33 -13.22 -15.56
C GLY A 62 -7.30 -13.87 -14.64
N TRP A 63 -6.04 -13.49 -14.76
CA TRP A 63 -4.95 -13.97 -13.90
C TRP A 63 -5.02 -13.43 -12.45
N LEU A 64 -5.70 -12.30 -12.19
CA LEU A 64 -5.69 -11.66 -10.88
C LEU A 64 -6.57 -12.39 -9.85
N PHE A 65 -7.78 -12.80 -10.25
CA PHE A 65 -8.75 -13.48 -9.39
C PHE A 65 -9.21 -14.84 -9.93
N GLY A 66 -8.63 -15.33 -11.02
CA GLY A 66 -8.98 -16.62 -11.64
C GLY A 66 -8.32 -17.85 -11.00
N GLY A 67 -7.70 -17.70 -9.82
CA GLY A 67 -7.07 -18.81 -9.11
C GLY A 67 -8.08 -19.90 -8.72
N LYS A 68 -7.69 -21.17 -8.87
CA LYS A 68 -8.49 -22.33 -8.43
C LYS A 68 -7.88 -22.91 -7.16
N GLY A 69 -8.57 -22.76 -6.03
CA GLY A 69 -8.15 -23.38 -4.76
C GLY A 69 -7.93 -22.37 -3.63
N ARG A 70 -6.86 -22.54 -2.86
CA ARG A 70 -6.53 -21.60 -1.78
C ARG A 70 -5.89 -20.36 -2.37
N ASP A 71 -6.33 -19.22 -1.87
CA ASP A 71 -5.65 -17.95 -2.13
C ASP A 71 -4.19 -18.05 -1.66
N PRO A 72 -3.21 -17.85 -2.56
CA PRO A 72 -1.79 -17.91 -2.20
C PRO A 72 -1.33 -16.71 -1.38
N LEU A 73 -2.19 -15.73 -1.12
CA LEU A 73 -1.87 -14.57 -0.31
C LEU A 73 -1.96 -14.93 1.19
N TYR A 74 -0.79 -15.17 1.79
CA TYR A 74 -0.61 -15.53 3.20
C TYR A 74 -0.02 -14.35 3.99
N PHE A 75 -0.46 -14.20 5.24
CA PHE A 75 0.02 -13.18 6.19
C PHE A 75 0.51 -13.81 7.50
N ASP A 76 0.80 -15.10 7.49
CA ASP A 76 1.28 -15.86 8.66
C ASP A 76 2.76 -15.59 8.97
N SER A 77 3.47 -14.94 8.04
CA SER A 77 4.87 -14.56 8.18
C SER A 77 5.01 -13.26 8.98
N ARG A 78 6.03 -13.20 9.84
CA ARG A 78 6.34 -12.00 10.67
C ARG A 78 6.54 -10.74 9.83
N VAL A 79 7.06 -10.89 8.61
CA VAL A 79 7.18 -9.84 7.61
C VAL A 79 6.56 -10.35 6.32
N THR A 80 5.59 -9.62 5.80
CA THR A 80 4.96 -9.89 4.51
C THR A 80 5.13 -8.64 3.65
N ALA A 81 5.70 -8.79 2.45
CA ALA A 81 5.93 -7.70 1.53
C ALA A 81 5.37 -8.05 0.15
N PHE A 82 4.80 -7.06 -0.52
CA PHE A 82 4.27 -7.20 -1.88
C PHE A 82 5.03 -6.23 -2.79
N ASP A 83 5.56 -6.75 -3.90
CA ASP A 83 6.04 -5.89 -4.98
C ASP A 83 4.84 -5.45 -5.81
N LEU A 84 4.54 -4.16 -5.77
CA LEU A 84 3.37 -3.57 -6.41
C LEU A 84 3.73 -2.80 -7.68
N THR A 85 4.99 -2.85 -8.10
CA THR A 85 5.52 -2.04 -9.19
C THR A 85 4.70 -2.25 -10.47
N GLU A 86 4.56 -3.50 -10.92
CA GLU A 86 3.79 -3.84 -12.12
C GLU A 86 2.27 -3.72 -11.92
N LEU A 87 1.79 -3.98 -10.69
CA LEU A 87 0.35 -3.90 -10.37
C LEU A 87 -0.17 -2.47 -10.41
N PHE A 88 0.68 -1.50 -10.10
CA PHE A 88 0.26 -0.10 -9.93
C PHE A 88 0.21 0.68 -11.24
N ASP A 89 0.77 0.16 -12.33
CA ASP A 89 0.75 0.80 -13.65
C ASP A 89 -0.64 0.77 -14.31
N ASN A 90 -1.45 -0.26 -14.01
CA ASN A 90 -2.81 -0.37 -14.50
C ASN A 90 -3.82 0.02 -13.42
N LYS A 91 -4.58 1.09 -13.64
CA LYS A 91 -5.52 1.66 -12.65
C LYS A 91 -6.61 0.67 -12.23
N ALA A 92 -7.13 -0.15 -13.14
CA ALA A 92 -8.16 -1.14 -12.82
C ALA A 92 -7.60 -2.26 -11.94
N ILE A 93 -6.43 -2.83 -12.31
CA ILE A 93 -5.74 -3.86 -11.52
C ILE A 93 -5.39 -3.33 -10.14
N ARG A 94 -4.75 -2.16 -10.09
CA ARG A 94 -4.39 -1.45 -8.85
C ARG A 94 -5.60 -1.37 -7.93
N THR A 95 -6.72 -0.90 -8.45
CA THR A 95 -7.90 -0.68 -7.63
C THR A 95 -8.55 -1.95 -7.12
N ALA A 96 -8.61 -2.99 -7.97
CA ALA A 96 -9.17 -4.26 -7.55
C ALA A 96 -8.27 -4.99 -6.53
N TRP A 97 -6.96 -5.04 -6.78
CA TRP A 97 -6.00 -5.70 -5.90
C TRP A 97 -5.91 -5.01 -4.54
N LEU A 98 -5.80 -3.68 -4.51
CA LEU A 98 -5.73 -2.93 -3.25
C LEU A 98 -7.01 -3.09 -2.43
N SER A 99 -8.18 -3.10 -3.07
CA SER A 99 -9.45 -3.32 -2.38
C SER A 99 -9.47 -4.67 -1.67
N TYR A 100 -8.93 -5.69 -2.33
CA TYR A 100 -8.82 -7.03 -1.77
C TYR A 100 -7.81 -7.10 -0.62
N VAL A 101 -6.59 -6.61 -0.82
CA VAL A 101 -5.54 -6.66 0.21
C VAL A 101 -5.89 -5.82 1.42
N PHE A 102 -6.48 -4.64 1.24
CA PHE A 102 -6.92 -3.83 2.38
C PHE A 102 -7.98 -4.57 3.19
N ARG A 103 -8.92 -5.25 2.53
CA ARG A 103 -9.92 -6.08 3.23
C ARG A 103 -9.29 -7.25 3.98
N ARG A 104 -8.20 -7.83 3.45
CA ARG A 104 -7.46 -8.89 4.14
C ARG A 104 -6.68 -8.37 5.34
N VAL A 105 -6.04 -7.21 5.22
CA VAL A 105 -5.36 -6.53 6.34
C VAL A 105 -6.36 -6.13 7.41
N GLU A 106 -7.52 -5.56 7.05
CA GLU A 106 -8.61 -5.23 7.99
C GLU A 106 -8.99 -6.44 8.85
N ARG A 107 -9.15 -7.63 8.23
CA ARG A 107 -9.47 -8.87 8.94
C ARG A 107 -8.32 -9.38 9.79
N LEU A 108 -7.08 -9.21 9.33
CA LEU A 108 -5.88 -9.65 10.05
C LEU A 108 -5.75 -8.92 11.39
N VAL A 109 -6.05 -7.62 11.42
CA VAL A 109 -5.86 -6.76 12.59
C VAL A 109 -7.11 -6.69 13.48
N GLU A 110 -8.12 -7.52 13.23
CA GLU A 110 -9.35 -7.54 14.04
C GLU A 110 -9.08 -7.89 15.52
N ASP A 111 -8.06 -8.72 15.77
CA ASP A 111 -7.60 -9.17 17.08
C ASP A 111 -6.69 -8.16 17.82
N GLU A 112 -6.41 -7.01 17.18
CA GLU A 112 -5.64 -5.89 17.74
C GLU A 112 -4.20 -6.26 18.11
N ALA A 113 -3.64 -7.28 17.44
CA ALA A 113 -2.21 -7.58 17.50
C ALA A 113 -1.40 -6.36 16.99
N PRO A 114 -0.34 -5.93 17.71
CA PRO A 114 0.50 -4.82 17.28
C PRO A 114 1.05 -5.06 15.87
N THR A 115 0.63 -4.20 14.93
CA THR A 115 0.95 -4.38 13.51
C THR A 115 1.58 -3.11 12.95
N LEU A 116 2.70 -3.27 12.23
CA LEU A 116 3.29 -2.19 11.46
C LEU A 116 2.91 -2.39 9.98
N LEU A 117 2.14 -1.46 9.44
CA LEU A 117 1.79 -1.44 8.03
C LEU A 117 2.62 -0.37 7.33
N VAL A 118 3.50 -0.78 6.44
CA VAL A 118 4.35 0.12 5.65
C VAL A 118 3.79 0.22 4.24
N VAL A 119 3.51 1.44 3.79
CA VAL A 119 3.07 1.75 2.44
C VAL A 119 4.12 2.62 1.78
N ASP A 120 4.90 1.99 0.90
CA ASP A 120 5.84 2.71 0.04
C ASP A 120 5.12 3.35 -1.14
N GLU A 121 5.63 4.50 -1.60
CA GLU A 121 5.02 5.34 -2.63
C GLU A 121 3.51 5.57 -2.42
N ALA A 122 3.13 5.95 -1.20
CA ALA A 122 1.73 6.09 -0.78
C ALA A 122 0.90 7.01 -1.69
N TRP A 123 1.54 7.94 -2.40
CA TRP A 123 0.88 8.82 -3.36
C TRP A 123 0.21 8.08 -4.52
N LYS A 124 0.72 6.90 -4.92
CA LYS A 124 0.06 6.09 -5.96
C LYS A 124 -1.33 5.62 -5.52
N LEU A 125 -1.57 5.50 -4.21
CA LEU A 125 -2.90 5.26 -3.65
C LEU A 125 -3.77 6.52 -3.69
N LEU A 126 -3.17 7.68 -3.42
CA LEU A 126 -3.86 8.97 -3.41
C LEU A 126 -4.31 9.43 -4.80
N ASP A 127 -3.61 8.99 -5.85
CA ASP A 127 -3.98 9.21 -7.26
C ASP A 127 -5.26 8.48 -7.72
N ASP A 128 -5.77 7.56 -6.89
CA ASP A 128 -7.05 6.92 -7.15
C ASP A 128 -8.15 7.50 -6.25
N PRO A 129 -9.17 8.19 -6.81
CA PRO A 129 -10.25 8.80 -6.02
C PRO A 129 -11.03 7.83 -5.12
N TYR A 130 -11.03 6.52 -5.44
CA TYR A 130 -11.60 5.51 -4.57
C TYR A 130 -10.74 5.31 -3.31
N PHE A 131 -9.43 5.17 -3.48
CA PHE A 131 -8.50 4.97 -2.36
C PHE A 131 -8.22 6.24 -1.59
N GLU A 132 -8.19 7.39 -2.24
CA GLU A 132 -8.01 8.68 -1.57
C GLU A 132 -9.04 8.88 -0.45
N ARG A 133 -10.32 8.62 -0.73
CA ARG A 133 -11.38 8.67 0.28
C ARG A 133 -11.25 7.56 1.32
N ARG A 134 -10.97 6.33 0.87
CA ARG A 134 -10.91 5.16 1.75
C ARG A 134 -9.72 5.21 2.70
N LEU A 135 -8.56 5.68 2.25
CA LEU A 135 -7.31 5.72 3.01
C LEU A 135 -7.44 6.61 4.24
N LYS A 136 -8.10 7.76 4.10
CA LYS A 136 -8.38 8.67 5.23
C LYS A 136 -9.13 7.96 6.36
N ASP A 137 -10.27 7.35 6.05
CA ASP A 137 -11.09 6.65 7.04
C ASP A 137 -10.36 5.42 7.59
N TRP A 138 -9.58 4.77 6.73
CA TRP A 138 -8.81 3.60 7.08
C TRP A 138 -7.68 3.92 8.06
N MET A 139 -6.91 5.00 7.85
CA MET A 139 -5.88 5.41 8.80
C MET A 139 -6.44 5.69 10.20
N LEU A 140 -7.62 6.33 10.27
CA LEU A 140 -8.29 6.61 11.55
C LEU A 140 -8.77 5.33 12.25
N THR A 141 -9.22 4.33 11.50
CA THR A 141 -9.69 3.05 12.06
C THR A 141 -8.53 2.14 12.42
N MET A 142 -7.46 2.11 11.62
CA MET A 142 -6.25 1.31 11.86
C MET A 142 -5.58 1.64 13.20
N ARG A 143 -5.53 2.92 13.58
CA ARG A 143 -5.04 3.33 14.90
C ARG A 143 -5.80 2.67 16.05
N LYS A 144 -7.12 2.48 15.91
CA LYS A 144 -7.96 1.82 16.94
C LYS A 144 -7.72 0.31 16.99
N LYS A 145 -7.15 -0.25 15.93
CA LYS A 145 -6.81 -1.67 15.80
C LYS A 145 -5.35 -1.99 16.16
N ASN A 146 -4.71 -1.11 16.92
CA ASN A 146 -3.31 -1.26 17.34
C ASN A 146 -2.34 -1.38 16.13
N VAL A 147 -2.68 -0.67 15.04
CA VAL A 147 -1.87 -0.63 13.82
C VAL A 147 -1.19 0.72 13.69
N ALA A 148 0.12 0.70 13.51
CA ALA A 148 0.90 1.85 13.10
C ALA A 148 1.02 1.84 11.56
N VAL A 149 0.49 2.88 10.91
CA VAL A 149 0.60 3.06 9.46
C VAL A 149 1.79 3.98 9.16
N VAL A 150 2.76 3.48 8.39
CA VAL A 150 3.92 4.23 7.92
C VAL A 150 3.74 4.50 6.43
N LEU A 151 3.62 5.79 6.09
CA LEU A 151 3.57 6.22 4.70
C LEU A 151 4.96 6.72 4.30
N MET A 152 5.45 6.26 3.15
CA MET A 152 6.71 6.73 2.57
C MET A 152 6.43 7.40 1.23
N THR A 153 7.06 8.56 1.03
CA THR A 153 6.97 9.35 -0.20
C THR A 153 8.29 10.06 -0.44
N GLN A 154 8.65 10.28 -1.70
CA GLN A 154 9.84 11.05 -2.07
C GLN A 154 9.61 12.57 -1.96
N ARG A 155 8.36 13.02 -2.14
CA ARG A 155 8.00 14.44 -2.16
C ARG A 155 6.79 14.72 -1.28
N VAL A 156 6.82 15.83 -0.57
CA VAL A 156 5.71 16.29 0.29
C VAL A 156 4.50 16.65 -0.57
N SER A 157 4.75 17.31 -1.70
CA SER A 157 3.75 17.71 -2.69
C SER A 157 2.88 16.53 -3.18
N HIS A 158 3.44 15.32 -3.26
CA HIS A 158 2.66 14.13 -3.65
C HIS A 158 1.54 13.80 -2.65
N ILE A 159 1.73 14.11 -1.36
CA ILE A 159 0.68 13.97 -0.35
C ILE A 159 -0.15 15.25 -0.31
N ALA A 160 0.48 16.41 -0.21
CA ALA A 160 -0.18 17.70 0.01
C ALA A 160 -1.17 18.08 -1.10
N ASN A 161 -0.91 17.68 -2.35
CA ASN A 161 -1.79 18.00 -3.48
C ASN A 161 -3.00 17.06 -3.60
N SER A 162 -3.07 15.99 -2.79
CA SER A 162 -4.25 15.12 -2.75
C SER A 162 -5.36 15.75 -1.90
N ALA A 163 -6.62 15.47 -2.22
CA ALA A 163 -7.78 15.88 -1.44
C ALA A 163 -7.77 15.29 -0.02
N ALA A 164 -7.10 14.14 0.20
CA ALA A 164 -6.88 13.58 1.53
C ALA A 164 -5.60 14.11 2.22
N GLY A 165 -4.78 14.90 1.52
CA GLY A 165 -3.43 15.28 1.93
C GLY A 165 -3.35 15.96 3.28
N ASN A 166 -4.16 17.01 3.49
CA ASN A 166 -4.19 17.74 4.76
C ASN A 166 -4.55 16.82 5.94
N ALA A 167 -5.56 15.97 5.78
CA ALA A 167 -5.96 15.04 6.83
C ALA A 167 -4.85 14.01 7.14
N ILE A 168 -4.13 13.54 6.12
CA ILE A 168 -3.00 12.64 6.29
C ILE A 168 -1.86 13.34 7.04
N LEU A 169 -1.47 14.54 6.59
CA LEU A 169 -0.41 15.33 7.20
C LEU A 169 -0.74 15.68 8.66
N GLU A 170 -1.98 16.04 8.98
CA GLU A 170 -2.45 16.29 10.35
C GLU A 170 -2.43 15.02 11.22
N SER A 171 -2.83 13.87 10.66
CA SER A 171 -2.85 12.60 11.39
C SER A 171 -1.47 12.00 11.64
N ALA A 172 -0.49 12.34 10.79
CA ALA A 172 0.89 11.88 10.88
C ALA A 172 1.66 12.66 11.95
N VAL A 173 1.44 12.30 13.22
CA VAL A 173 2.10 12.94 14.39
C VAL A 173 3.61 12.76 14.35
N THR A 174 4.07 11.58 13.95
CA THR A 174 5.49 11.21 13.89
C THR A 174 5.99 11.26 12.45
N ARG A 175 7.06 12.02 12.21
CA ARG A 175 7.64 12.23 10.88
C ARG A 175 9.15 12.03 10.91
N LEU A 176 9.66 11.25 9.97
CA LEU A 176 11.08 11.11 9.67
C LEU A 176 11.34 11.81 8.34
N MET A 177 12.09 12.90 8.35
CA MET A 177 12.31 13.74 7.17
C MET A 177 13.80 13.82 6.87
N TYR A 178 14.16 13.48 5.64
CA TYR A 178 15.53 13.45 5.17
C TYR A 178 15.88 14.80 4.52
N PRO A 179 17.00 15.43 4.91
CA PRO A 179 17.45 16.66 4.27
C PRO A 179 17.88 16.42 2.83
N SER A 180 17.60 17.41 1.98
CA SER A 180 18.01 17.42 0.58
C SER A 180 18.21 18.85 0.09
N THR A 181 19.24 19.08 -0.72
CA THR A 181 19.47 20.36 -1.39
C THR A 181 18.41 20.68 -2.44
N SER A 182 17.57 19.71 -2.82
CA SER A 182 16.42 19.91 -3.72
C SER A 182 15.17 20.41 -3.00
N ASN A 183 15.15 20.38 -1.66
CA ASN A 183 14.00 20.87 -0.89
C ASN A 183 13.92 22.39 -1.00
N THR A 184 12.70 22.91 -1.08
CA THR A 184 12.42 24.34 -1.07
C THR A 184 11.47 24.68 0.06
N GLU A 185 11.50 25.93 0.52
CA GLU A 185 10.55 26.42 1.52
C GLU A 185 9.08 26.16 1.11
N ALA A 186 8.75 26.39 -0.17
CA ALA A 186 7.41 26.13 -0.70
C ALA A 186 7.02 24.64 -0.67
N GLU A 187 7.94 23.72 -0.97
CA GLU A 187 7.69 22.27 -0.89
C GLU A 187 7.48 21.82 0.56
N LEU A 188 8.21 22.41 1.51
CA LEU A 188 8.18 22.03 2.93
C LEU A 188 7.09 22.75 3.73
N ALA A 189 6.50 23.83 3.20
CA ALA A 189 5.47 24.62 3.89
C ALA A 189 4.31 23.78 4.49
N PRO A 190 3.78 22.74 3.80
CA PRO A 190 2.69 21.92 4.36
C PRO A 190 3.06 21.15 5.64
N LEU A 191 4.36 21.04 5.96
CA LEU A 191 4.84 20.30 7.14
C LEU A 191 4.83 21.13 8.42
N ASN A 192 4.52 22.43 8.36
CA ASN A 192 4.48 23.35 9.50
C ASN A 192 5.76 23.31 10.36
N LEU A 193 6.90 23.44 9.69
CA LEU A 193 8.22 23.39 10.33
C LEU A 193 8.57 24.75 10.95
N THR A 194 9.34 24.71 12.02
CA THR A 194 10.06 25.88 12.54
C THR A 194 11.18 26.29 11.59
N ALA A 195 11.65 27.54 11.70
CA ALA A 195 12.74 28.02 10.85
C ALA A 195 14.02 27.16 10.94
N PRO A 196 14.49 26.70 12.13
CA PRO A 196 15.65 25.81 12.21
C PRO A 196 15.42 24.44 11.55
N GLU A 197 14.22 23.86 11.71
CA GLU A 197 13.86 22.60 11.05
C GLU A 197 13.86 22.74 9.53
N GLY A 198 13.29 23.83 9.01
CA GLY A 198 13.27 24.15 7.58
C GLY A 198 14.66 24.37 6.99
N VAL A 199 15.54 25.07 7.71
CA VAL A 199 16.96 25.22 7.32
C VAL A 199 17.64 23.85 7.29
N PHE A 200 17.42 23.02 8.32
CA PHE A 200 18.00 21.68 8.39
C PHE A 200 17.62 20.83 7.19
N LEU A 201 16.33 20.78 6.83
CA LEU A 201 15.87 19.94 5.73
C LEU A 201 16.32 20.40 4.34
N GLN A 202 16.86 21.60 4.20
CA GLN A 202 17.42 22.12 2.94
C GLN A 202 18.95 21.93 2.83
N MET A 203 19.59 21.40 3.87
CA MET A 203 21.04 21.13 3.86
C MET A 203 21.40 19.93 3.00
N SER A 204 22.68 19.84 2.61
CA SER A 204 23.22 18.63 2.00
C SER A 204 23.33 17.52 3.05
N ASN A 205 22.72 16.37 2.75
CA ASN A 205 22.90 15.14 3.54
C ASN A 205 23.91 14.17 2.91
N VAL A 206 24.68 14.62 1.91
CA VAL A 206 25.63 13.75 1.21
C VAL A 206 26.72 13.31 2.19
N GLY A 207 26.91 11.99 2.33
CA GLY A 207 27.88 11.41 3.26
C GLY A 207 27.48 11.45 4.73
N ASN A 208 26.32 12.04 5.04
CA ASN A 208 25.70 12.05 6.35
C ASN A 208 24.48 11.14 6.35
N HIS A 209 24.09 10.69 7.53
CA HIS A 209 22.88 9.89 7.72
C HIS A 209 21.88 10.63 8.63
N LEU A 210 21.87 11.96 8.54
CA LEU A 210 21.07 12.75 9.45
C LEU A 210 19.60 12.74 9.02
N VAL A 211 18.70 12.63 10.00
CA VAL A 211 17.25 12.64 9.80
C VAL A 211 16.62 13.54 10.84
N LEU A 212 15.69 14.40 10.41
CA LEU A 212 14.85 15.12 11.35
C LEU A 212 13.73 14.19 11.80
N PHE A 213 13.74 13.82 13.08
CA PHE A 213 12.61 13.17 13.72
C PHE A 213 11.77 14.23 14.41
N LYS A 214 10.51 14.34 14.00
CA LYS A 214 9.52 15.24 14.61
C LYS A 214 8.36 14.40 15.15
N SER A 215 7.96 14.65 16.39
CA SER A 215 6.81 13.98 17.01
C SER A 215 5.99 15.02 17.76
N GLY A 216 4.84 15.39 17.18
CA GLY A 216 4.07 16.54 17.67
C GLY A 216 4.90 17.83 17.55
N ASP A 217 5.06 18.54 18.65
CA ASP A 217 5.79 19.81 18.70
C ASP A 217 7.31 19.61 18.90
N ASP A 218 7.73 18.44 19.37
CA ASP A 218 9.14 18.13 19.63
C ASP A 218 9.85 17.66 18.36
N SER A 219 11.12 18.03 18.23
CA SER A 219 12.00 17.48 17.18
C SER A 219 13.44 17.31 17.63
N VAL A 220 14.10 16.32 17.02
CA VAL A 220 15.50 15.97 17.25
C VAL A 220 16.14 15.52 15.94
N VAL A 221 17.41 15.85 15.76
CA VAL A 221 18.22 15.33 14.66
C VAL A 221 18.82 14.00 15.11
N LEU A 222 18.53 12.95 14.35
CA LEU A 222 19.04 11.61 14.58
C LEU A 222 20.12 11.28 13.55
N ASP A 223 21.17 10.59 13.99
CA ASP A 223 22.12 9.94 13.10
C ASP A 223 21.66 8.51 12.81
N PHE A 224 21.18 8.29 11.59
CA PHE A 224 20.73 6.99 11.06
C PHE A 224 21.88 6.18 10.43
N ALA A 225 23.13 6.43 10.83
CA ALA A 225 24.26 5.65 10.35
C ALA A 225 24.07 4.16 10.62
N LEU A 226 23.96 3.39 9.55
CA LEU A 226 23.82 1.93 9.61
C LEU A 226 25.17 1.21 9.66
N GLY A 227 26.26 1.91 10.02
CA GLY A 227 27.62 1.34 10.06
C GLY A 227 27.74 0.13 11.00
N ALA A 228 26.90 0.07 12.05
CA ALA A 228 26.82 -1.08 12.95
C ALA A 228 26.38 -2.39 12.26
N LEU A 229 25.76 -2.32 11.09
CA LEU A 229 25.37 -3.51 10.32
C LEU A 229 26.54 -4.15 9.57
N GLY A 230 27.73 -3.53 9.56
CA GLY A 230 28.93 -4.09 8.93
C GLY A 230 28.68 -4.50 7.47
N LYS A 231 29.01 -5.74 7.12
CA LYS A 231 28.81 -6.30 5.77
C LYS A 231 27.33 -6.45 5.39
N GLY A 232 26.41 -6.44 6.35
CA GLY A 232 24.97 -6.45 6.09
C GLY A 232 24.52 -5.25 5.24
N ILE A 233 25.22 -4.12 5.32
CA ILE A 233 24.89 -2.92 4.54
C ILE A 233 25.06 -3.14 3.03
N ASP A 234 25.96 -4.03 2.61
CA ASP A 234 26.20 -4.33 1.19
C ASP A 234 25.01 -5.04 0.53
N VAL A 235 24.13 -5.67 1.33
CA VAL A 235 22.90 -6.30 0.86
C VAL A 235 21.73 -5.31 0.83
N LEU A 236 21.68 -4.37 1.78
CA LEU A 236 20.58 -3.40 1.92
C LEU A 236 20.74 -2.15 1.04
N GLY A 237 21.86 -2.00 0.33
CA GLY A 237 22.09 -0.85 -0.55
C GLY A 237 21.24 -0.91 -1.82
N GLY A 238 20.62 0.21 -2.20
CA GLY A 238 19.76 0.35 -3.40
C GLY A 238 20.47 0.25 -4.76
N GLY A 239 21.72 -0.21 -4.81
CA GLY A 239 22.44 -0.48 -6.05
C GLY A 239 22.11 -1.86 -6.63
N ARG A 240 22.78 -2.27 -7.71
CA ARG A 240 22.59 -3.60 -8.34
C ARG A 240 22.99 -4.81 -7.46
N GLY A 241 23.25 -4.60 -6.16
CA GLY A 241 23.68 -5.64 -5.24
C GLY A 241 25.09 -6.20 -5.52
N ASN A 242 25.90 -5.49 -6.32
CA ASN A 242 27.24 -5.95 -6.73
C ASN A 242 28.22 -6.15 -5.56
N LYS A 243 27.91 -5.58 -4.40
CA LYS A 243 28.69 -5.73 -3.16
C LYS A 243 28.21 -6.89 -2.29
N ALA A 244 27.02 -7.41 -2.53
CA ALA A 244 26.46 -8.52 -1.77
C ALA A 244 27.10 -9.86 -2.20
N PRO A 245 27.39 -10.78 -1.26
CA PRO A 245 27.97 -12.10 -1.59
C PRO A 245 27.08 -12.89 -2.56
N SER A 246 27.60 -13.46 -3.64
CA SER A 246 26.77 -14.14 -4.67
C SER A 246 25.79 -15.20 -4.13
N THR A 247 26.11 -15.83 -2.99
CA THR A 247 25.31 -16.86 -2.33
C THR A 247 24.24 -16.33 -1.37
N TRP A 248 24.11 -15.01 -1.18
CA TRP A 248 23.24 -14.44 -0.14
C TRP A 248 21.76 -14.81 -0.35
N ARG A 249 21.31 -14.91 -1.61
CA ARG A 249 19.93 -15.28 -1.96
C ARG A 249 19.60 -16.74 -1.63
N ASP A 250 20.60 -17.62 -1.71
CA ASP A 250 20.43 -19.06 -1.50
C ASP A 250 20.75 -19.48 -0.07
N THR A 251 21.10 -18.52 0.80
CA THR A 251 21.47 -18.79 2.19
C THR A 251 20.28 -18.43 3.08
N PRO A 252 19.56 -19.43 3.64
CA PRO A 252 18.59 -19.17 4.69
C PRO A 252 19.25 -18.42 5.85
N ASP A 253 18.54 -17.46 6.41
CA ASP A 253 19.00 -16.62 7.53
C ASP A 253 20.32 -15.86 7.26
N PHE A 254 20.63 -15.55 6.00
CA PHE A 254 21.86 -14.79 5.66
C PHE A 254 21.96 -13.48 6.45
N GLN A 255 20.83 -12.82 6.73
CA GLN A 255 20.77 -11.61 7.53
C GLN A 255 21.33 -11.82 8.94
N MET A 256 21.09 -12.98 9.56
CA MET A 256 21.62 -13.28 10.90
C MET A 256 23.14 -13.52 10.87
N LYS A 257 23.64 -14.13 9.79
CA LYS A 257 25.09 -14.37 9.61
C LYS A 257 25.88 -13.10 9.30
N MET A 258 25.23 -12.11 8.68
CA MET A 258 25.86 -10.86 8.27
C MET A 258 25.85 -9.78 9.37
N LEU A 259 25.06 -10.00 10.44
CA LEU A 259 24.98 -9.14 11.63
C LEU A 259 25.88 -9.61 12.79
N GLN A 260 26.62 -10.72 12.61
CA GLN A 260 27.64 -11.24 13.54
C GLN A 260 29.04 -10.74 13.13
#